data_AF-A0A6M3KD77-F1
#
_entry.id   AF-A0A6M3KD77-F1
#
_cell.length_a   1.000
_cell.length_b   1.000
_cell.length_c   1.000
_cell.angle_alpha   90.00
_cell.angle_beta   90.00
_cell.angle_gamma   90.00
#
_symmetry.space_group_name_H-M   'P 1'
#
loop_
_entity.id
_entity.type
_entity.pdbx_description
1 polymer ?
#
loop_
_entity_poly.entity_id
_entity_poly.type
_entity_poly.pdbx_seq_one_letter_code
_entity_poly.pdbx_strand_id
1 'polypeptide(L)'
;MRIKQIKVYPFDELSDEGKEQAVNKLQDINVFDEWCGCVYDDAERVGLKLTEFDIDRGNYCRGDFIETATDTARKIIEDHGPDCETYKTAMEFNKESAELYMKYPVVLDDNGDDDNEIDRDREQDELDYEFLLSILEDYRIMLQNEYEYLTSEEMIIETIRANEYEFTADGNLA
;
A
#
# COMPACT_ATOMS: atom_id res chain seq x y z
N MET A 1 -39.22 -23.36 23.13
CA MET A 1 -38.68 -22.56 22.01
C MET A 1 -39.70 -21.48 21.67
N ARG A 2 -39.33 -20.20 21.70
CA ARG A 2 -40.19 -19.09 21.23
C ARG A 2 -39.68 -18.67 19.85
N ILE A 3 -40.57 -18.49 18.89
CA ILE A 3 -40.26 -18.02 17.53
C ILE A 3 -40.74 -16.57 17.43
N LYS A 4 -39.89 -15.67 16.92
CA LYS A 4 -40.23 -14.28 16.61
C LYS A 4 -40.15 -14.11 15.10
N GLN A 5 -41.21 -13.61 14.48
CA GLN A 5 -41.18 -13.19 13.07
C GLN A 5 -40.73 -11.72 13.03
N ILE A 6 -39.77 -11.42 12.16
CA ILE A 6 -39.25 -10.07 11.93
C ILE A 6 -39.40 -9.80 10.43
N LYS A 7 -39.87 -8.60 10.09
CA LYS A 7 -39.96 -8.16 8.70
C LYS A 7 -38.63 -7.51 8.31
N VAL A 8 -38.11 -7.92 7.17
CA VAL A 8 -36.84 -7.46 6.61
C VAL A 8 -37.08 -6.85 5.23
N TYR A 9 -36.13 -6.03 4.78
CA TYR A 9 -36.21 -5.21 3.59
C TYR A 9 -34.85 -5.21 2.87
N PRO A 10 -34.82 -5.20 1.53
CA PRO A 10 -33.64 -4.85 0.77
C PRO A 10 -33.16 -3.43 1.13
N PHE A 11 -31.87 -3.17 0.99
CA PHE A 11 -31.26 -1.86 1.31
C PHE A 11 -32.00 -0.69 0.64
N ASP A 12 -32.33 -0.81 -0.65
CA ASP A 12 -32.96 0.27 -1.40
C ASP A 12 -34.39 0.62 -0.92
N GLU A 13 -35.07 -0.31 -0.22
CA GLU A 13 -36.41 -0.12 0.35
C GLU A 13 -36.42 0.50 1.76
N LEU A 14 -35.24 0.69 2.38
CA LEU A 14 -35.13 1.36 3.68
C LEU A 14 -35.43 2.86 3.57
N SER A 15 -35.84 3.48 4.69
CA SER A 15 -35.84 4.94 4.81
C SER A 15 -34.41 5.48 4.79
N ASP A 16 -34.24 6.78 4.59
CA ASP A 16 -32.92 7.41 4.58
C ASP A 16 -32.19 7.17 5.92
N GLU A 17 -32.90 7.27 7.05
CA GLU A 17 -32.32 6.94 8.36
C GLU A 17 -31.95 5.46 8.49
N GLY A 18 -32.76 4.56 7.91
CA GLY A 18 -32.47 3.13 7.88
C GLY A 18 -31.22 2.81 7.06
N LYS A 19 -31.02 3.49 5.92
CA LYS A 19 -29.83 3.37 5.06
C LYS A 19 -28.59 3.87 5.78
N GLU A 20 -28.66 5.05 6.39
CA GLU A 20 -27.55 5.61 7.17
C GLU A 20 -27.14 4.67 8.32
N GLN A 21 -28.12 4.10 9.04
CA GLN A 21 -27.85 3.12 10.09
C GLN A 21 -27.23 1.83 9.57
N ALA A 22 -27.67 1.34 8.41
CA ALA A 22 -27.11 0.16 7.78
C ALA A 22 -25.65 0.38 7.36
N VAL A 23 -25.35 1.50 6.68
CA VAL A 23 -23.98 1.87 6.27
C VAL A 23 -23.08 2.02 7.50
N ASN A 24 -23.50 2.78 8.52
CA ASN A 24 -22.70 3.00 9.73
C ASN A 24 -22.36 1.71 10.48
N LYS A 25 -23.29 0.74 10.53
CA LYS A 25 -23.07 -0.55 11.19
C LYS A 25 -22.18 -1.51 10.40
N LEU A 26 -22.03 -1.26 9.10
CA LEU A 26 -21.23 -2.06 8.17
C LEU A 26 -20.03 -1.27 7.64
N GLN A 27 -19.60 -0.22 8.35
CA GLN A 27 -18.51 0.68 7.93
C GLN A 27 -17.18 -0.03 7.67
N ASP A 28 -16.97 -1.19 8.31
CA ASP A 28 -15.75 -2.01 8.24
C ASP A 28 -15.93 -3.28 7.40
N ILE A 29 -17.07 -3.43 6.70
CA ILE A 29 -17.43 -4.68 6.01
C ILE A 29 -16.39 -5.13 4.97
N ASN A 30 -15.72 -4.18 4.33
CA ASN A 30 -14.74 -4.44 3.28
C ASN A 30 -13.30 -4.57 3.80
N VAL A 31 -13.05 -4.32 5.08
CA VAL A 31 -11.70 -4.32 5.68
C VAL A 31 -11.55 -5.37 6.79
N PHE A 32 -12.47 -6.34 6.85
CA PHE A 32 -12.49 -7.37 7.88
C PHE A 32 -11.43 -8.47 7.69
N ASP A 33 -11.00 -8.73 6.45
CA ASP A 33 -9.99 -9.76 6.13
C ASP A 33 -9.18 -9.40 4.89
N GLU A 34 -7.86 -9.62 4.95
CA GLU A 34 -6.88 -9.52 3.84
C GLU A 34 -7.02 -8.32 2.87
N TRP A 35 -7.63 -7.21 3.28
CA TRP A 35 -7.88 -6.06 2.41
C TRP A 35 -6.59 -5.45 1.83
N CYS A 36 -5.47 -5.59 2.55
CA CYS A 36 -4.16 -5.14 2.11
C CYS A 36 -3.44 -6.14 1.20
N GLY A 37 -4.03 -7.31 0.91
CA GLY A 37 -3.39 -8.40 0.18
C GLY A 37 -2.85 -7.98 -1.19
N CYS A 38 -3.64 -7.24 -1.97
CA CYS A 38 -3.20 -6.73 -3.28
C CYS A 38 -1.96 -5.83 -3.18
N VAL A 39 -1.83 -5.05 -2.10
CA VAL A 39 -0.69 -4.15 -1.88
C VAL A 39 0.56 -4.94 -1.46
N TYR A 40 0.39 -6.01 -0.68
CA TYR A 40 1.47 -6.92 -0.32
C TYR A 40 1.98 -7.72 -1.53
N ASP A 41 1.07 -8.23 -2.35
CA ASP A 41 1.38 -8.96 -3.58
C ASP A 41 2.16 -8.08 -4.58
N ASP A 42 1.80 -6.78 -4.66
CA ASP A 42 2.51 -5.79 -5.47
C ASP A 42 3.93 -5.54 -4.95
N ALA A 43 4.08 -5.28 -3.65
CA ALA A 43 5.38 -5.10 -3.01
C ALA A 43 6.31 -6.30 -3.24
N GLU A 44 5.83 -7.51 -3.00
CA GLU A 44 6.64 -8.73 -3.16
C GLU A 44 7.07 -8.92 -4.62
N ARG A 45 6.18 -8.64 -5.58
CA ARG A 45 6.48 -8.73 -7.02
C ARG A 45 7.65 -7.83 -7.40
N VAL A 46 7.70 -6.62 -6.86
CA VAL A 46 8.78 -5.68 -7.14
C VAL A 46 10.02 -5.87 -6.25
N GLY A 47 10.05 -6.90 -5.40
CA GLY A 47 11.22 -7.19 -4.56
C GLY A 47 11.26 -6.45 -3.23
N LEU A 48 10.13 -5.95 -2.75
CA LEU A 48 9.97 -5.31 -1.45
C LEU A 48 9.14 -6.19 -0.52
N LYS A 49 9.61 -6.43 0.70
CA LYS A 49 8.85 -7.14 1.72
C LYS A 49 8.26 -6.17 2.72
N LEU A 50 6.94 -6.03 2.74
CA LEU A 50 6.25 -5.34 3.82
C LEU A 50 6.16 -6.25 5.05
N THR A 51 6.40 -5.70 6.24
CA THR A 51 6.46 -6.45 7.50
C THR A 51 5.43 -5.99 8.52
N GLU A 52 5.12 -4.70 8.53
CA GLU A 52 4.18 -4.07 9.45
C GLU A 52 3.74 -2.73 8.89
N PHE A 53 2.50 -2.33 9.17
CA PHE A 53 2.03 -0.97 8.93
C PHE A 53 1.03 -0.56 10.00
N ASP A 54 0.92 0.75 10.20
CA ASP A 54 -0.16 1.39 10.94
C ASP A 54 -0.54 2.65 10.16
N ILE A 55 -1.73 2.65 9.57
CA ILE A 55 -2.25 3.76 8.78
C ILE A 55 -3.20 4.67 9.59
N ASP A 56 -3.46 4.34 10.86
CA ASP A 56 -4.23 5.22 11.77
C ASP A 56 -3.26 6.12 12.55
N ARG A 57 -3.03 5.81 13.83
CA ARG A 57 -2.27 6.69 14.72
C ARG A 57 -0.77 6.58 14.53
N GLY A 58 -0.28 5.41 14.14
CA GLY A 58 1.16 5.17 13.98
C GLY A 58 1.71 5.84 12.73
N ASN A 59 0.92 5.88 11.66
CA ASN A 59 1.25 6.45 10.36
C ASN A 59 2.62 6.01 9.83
N TYR A 60 2.82 4.69 9.70
CA TYR A 60 4.06 4.12 9.17
C TYR A 60 3.80 2.86 8.34
N CYS A 61 4.74 2.53 7.46
CA CYS A 61 4.92 1.22 6.86
C CYS A 61 6.38 0.79 7.05
N ARG A 62 6.61 -0.49 7.34
CA ARG A 62 7.93 -1.08 7.56
C ARG A 62 8.14 -2.22 6.60
N GLY A 63 9.38 -2.37 6.16
CA GLY A 63 9.76 -3.43 5.26
C GLY A 63 11.24 -3.39 4.95
N ASP A 64 11.66 -4.35 4.13
CA ASP A 64 13.04 -4.54 3.71
C ASP A 64 13.05 -4.95 2.23
N PHE A 65 14.16 -4.67 1.54
CA PHE A 65 14.38 -5.24 0.23
C PHE A 65 14.54 -6.77 0.32
N ILE A 66 13.96 -7.48 -0.64
CA ILE A 66 14.14 -8.94 -0.80
C ILE A 66 15.49 -9.22 -1.47
N GLU A 67 15.87 -8.38 -2.42
CA GLU A 67 17.13 -8.47 -3.17
C GLU A 67 17.99 -7.23 -2.87
N THR A 68 17.99 -6.25 -3.79
CA THR A 68 18.75 -5.00 -3.66
C THR A 68 17.84 -3.80 -3.92
N ALA A 69 18.28 -2.61 -3.50
CA ALA A 69 17.62 -1.35 -3.84
C ALA A 69 17.52 -1.17 -5.36
N THR A 70 18.60 -1.44 -6.09
CA THR A 70 18.66 -1.36 -7.56
C THR A 70 17.69 -2.33 -8.25
N ASP A 71 17.63 -3.59 -7.81
CA ASP A 71 16.69 -4.56 -8.38
C ASP A 71 15.24 -4.17 -8.13
N THR A 72 14.97 -3.65 -6.93
CA THR A 72 13.63 -3.17 -6.55
C THR A 72 13.23 -1.98 -7.41
N ALA A 73 14.09 -0.96 -7.52
CA ALA A 73 13.84 0.21 -8.36
C ALA A 73 13.63 -0.16 -9.83
N ARG A 74 14.44 -1.09 -10.36
CA ARG A 74 14.29 -1.59 -11.73
C ARG A 74 12.93 -2.27 -11.94
N LYS A 75 12.54 -3.19 -11.06
CA LYS A 75 11.25 -3.88 -11.14
C LYS A 75 10.08 -2.90 -11.05
N ILE A 76 10.15 -1.91 -10.16
CA ILE A 76 9.15 -0.83 -10.07
C ILE A 76 9.03 -0.07 -11.41
N ILE A 77 10.16 0.31 -12.03
CA ILE A 77 10.13 1.05 -13.30
C ILE A 77 9.59 0.19 -14.46
N GLU A 78 9.83 -1.12 -14.43
CA GLU A 78 9.32 -2.06 -15.44
C GLU A 78 7.82 -2.33 -15.29
N ASP A 79 7.33 -2.46 -14.05
CA ASP A 79 5.97 -2.93 -13.76
C ASP A 79 4.99 -1.78 -13.46
N HIS A 80 5.44 -0.70 -12.81
CA HIS A 80 4.56 0.39 -12.38
C HIS A 80 4.42 1.46 -13.47
N GLY A 81 3.24 2.07 -13.53
CA GLY A 81 2.96 3.15 -14.48
C GLY A 81 3.72 4.44 -14.11
N PRO A 82 4.04 5.31 -15.09
CA PRO A 82 4.81 6.53 -14.86
C PRO A 82 4.11 7.56 -13.96
N ASP A 83 2.79 7.43 -13.78
CA ASP A 83 2.01 8.31 -12.92
C ASP A 83 2.06 7.88 -11.44
N CYS A 84 2.48 6.65 -11.14
CA CYS A 84 2.61 6.14 -9.77
C CYS A 84 3.73 6.86 -9.01
N GLU A 85 3.53 7.17 -7.73
CA GLU A 85 4.58 7.79 -6.90
C GLU A 85 5.78 6.85 -6.72
N THR A 86 5.53 5.55 -6.53
CA THR A 86 6.57 4.50 -6.47
C THR A 86 7.50 4.54 -7.70
N TYR A 87 6.95 4.73 -8.91
CA TYR A 87 7.74 4.87 -10.14
C TYR A 87 8.64 6.11 -10.09
N LYS A 88 8.11 7.25 -9.64
CA LYS A 88 8.88 8.50 -9.53
C LYS A 88 9.99 8.39 -8.50
N THR A 89 9.71 7.79 -7.35
CA THR A 89 10.68 7.50 -6.29
C THR A 89 11.81 6.59 -6.82
N ALA A 90 11.48 5.51 -7.53
CA ALA A 90 12.48 4.62 -8.13
C ALA A 90 13.32 5.30 -9.23
N MET A 91 12.70 6.18 -10.02
CA MET A 91 13.42 6.96 -11.04
C MET A 91 14.40 7.95 -10.44
N GLU A 92 14.03 8.64 -9.35
CA GLU A 92 14.93 9.57 -8.66
C GLU A 92 16.10 8.83 -8.03
N PHE A 93 15.85 7.70 -7.34
CA PHE A 93 16.92 6.84 -6.81
C PHE A 93 17.91 6.41 -7.92
N ASN A 94 17.42 5.96 -9.07
CA ASN A 94 18.30 5.56 -10.18
C ASN A 94 19.13 6.73 -10.71
N LYS A 95 18.55 7.94 -10.75
CA LYS A 95 19.26 9.15 -11.14
C LYS A 95 20.36 9.49 -10.14
N GLU A 96 20.05 9.48 -8.84
CA GLU A 96 21.00 9.78 -7.77
C GLU A 96 22.15 8.75 -7.71
N SER A 97 21.84 7.47 -7.85
CA SER A 97 22.85 6.39 -7.92
C SER A 97 23.76 6.55 -9.15
N ALA A 98 23.21 6.93 -10.31
CA ALA A 98 24.01 7.22 -11.49
C ALA A 98 24.91 8.45 -11.32
N GLU A 99 24.41 9.52 -10.69
CA GLU A 99 25.18 10.72 -10.35
C GLU A 99 26.30 10.39 -9.35
N LEU A 100 26.04 9.52 -8.36
CA LEU A 100 27.03 9.03 -7.42
C LEU A 100 28.17 8.28 -8.12
N TYR A 101 27.84 7.39 -9.06
CA TYR A 101 28.86 6.68 -9.84
C TYR A 101 29.72 7.62 -10.70
N MET A 102 29.14 8.72 -11.20
CA MET A 102 29.91 9.76 -11.91
C MET A 102 30.78 10.60 -10.96
N LYS A 103 30.32 10.84 -9.73
CA LYS A 103 31.08 11.55 -8.68
C LYS A 103 32.30 10.76 -8.23
N TYR A 104 32.14 9.44 -8.09
CA TYR A 104 33.20 8.51 -7.70
C TYR A 104 33.43 7.48 -8.80
N PRO A 105 34.10 7.83 -9.90
CA PRO A 105 34.42 6.84 -10.94
C PRO A 105 35.44 5.82 -10.42
N VAL A 106 35.56 4.66 -11.08
CA VAL A 106 36.62 3.70 -10.79
C VAL A 106 37.98 4.32 -11.05
N VAL A 107 38.84 4.39 -10.03
CA VAL A 107 40.21 4.90 -10.12
C VAL A 107 41.15 3.87 -9.52
N LEU A 108 41.90 3.20 -10.38
CA LEU A 108 42.80 2.13 -9.92
C LEU A 108 44.13 2.71 -9.44
N ASP A 109 44.56 2.29 -8.25
CA ASP A 109 45.88 2.59 -7.70
C ASP A 109 46.99 1.75 -8.38
N ASP A 110 48.23 1.91 -7.92
CA ASP A 110 49.38 1.16 -8.45
C ASP A 110 49.29 -0.36 -8.21
N ASN A 111 48.44 -0.81 -7.28
CA ASN A 111 48.17 -2.21 -6.98
C ASN A 111 46.98 -2.77 -7.78
N GLY A 112 46.22 -1.91 -8.45
CA GLY A 112 45.01 -2.26 -9.19
C GLY A 112 43.73 -2.22 -8.35
N ASP A 113 43.77 -1.65 -7.15
CA ASP A 113 42.63 -1.49 -6.25
C ASP A 113 41.90 -0.17 -6.56
N ASP A 114 40.58 -0.13 -6.42
CA ASP A 114 39.80 1.08 -6.71
C ASP A 114 39.80 2.05 -5.51
N ASP A 115 40.55 3.15 -5.65
CA ASP A 115 40.71 4.21 -4.64
C ASP A 115 39.38 4.80 -4.16
N ASN A 116 38.33 4.71 -4.97
CA ASN A 116 37.01 5.28 -4.68
C ASN A 116 35.99 4.26 -4.16
N GLU A 117 36.32 2.96 -4.06
CA GLU A 117 35.39 1.89 -3.69
C GLU A 117 34.70 2.17 -2.35
N ILE A 118 35.48 2.47 -1.31
CA ILE A 118 34.97 2.64 0.05
C ILE A 118 34.01 3.83 0.16
N ASP A 119 34.37 4.97 -0.43
CA ASP A 119 33.54 6.18 -0.36
C ASP A 119 32.25 6.03 -1.18
N ARG A 120 32.36 5.37 -2.35
CA ARG A 120 31.20 5.11 -3.21
C ARG A 120 30.24 4.10 -2.58
N ASP A 121 30.73 3.00 -2.02
CA ASP A 121 29.89 1.99 -1.37
C ASP A 121 29.16 2.57 -0.16
N ARG A 122 29.86 3.38 0.65
CA ARG A 122 29.24 4.05 1.80
C ARG A 122 28.12 5.00 1.38
N GLU A 123 28.35 5.86 0.40
CA GLU A 123 27.31 6.78 -0.05
C GLU A 123 26.16 6.03 -0.77
N GLN A 124 26.44 4.91 -1.42
CA GLN A 124 25.40 4.06 -2.01
C GLN A 124 24.53 3.41 -0.93
N ASP A 125 25.12 2.93 0.17
CA ASP A 125 24.36 2.40 1.31
C ASP A 125 23.42 3.46 1.93
N GLU A 126 23.88 4.71 2.00
CA GLU A 126 23.08 5.85 2.46
C GLU A 126 21.89 6.11 1.50
N LEU A 127 22.12 6.11 0.18
CA LEU A 127 21.06 6.24 -0.83
C LEU A 127 20.06 5.07 -0.80
N ASP A 128 20.55 3.84 -0.65
CA ASP A 128 19.70 2.64 -0.58
C ASP A 128 18.75 2.71 0.61
N TYR A 129 19.24 3.20 1.76
CA TYR A 129 18.42 3.41 2.95
C TYR A 129 17.38 4.52 2.76
N GLU A 130 17.76 5.65 2.16
CA GLU A 130 16.82 6.73 1.84
C GLU A 130 15.75 6.31 0.84
N PHE A 131 16.12 5.51 -0.15
CA PHE A 131 15.19 4.91 -1.10
C PHE A 131 14.21 3.96 -0.39
N LEU A 132 14.68 3.10 0.52
CA LEU A 132 13.82 2.21 1.29
C LEU A 132 12.77 2.99 2.10
N LEU A 133 13.17 4.08 2.76
CA LEU A 133 12.23 4.91 3.52
C LEU A 133 11.20 5.57 2.60
N SER A 134 11.65 6.13 1.48
CA SER A 134 10.77 6.81 0.52
C SER A 134 9.77 5.83 -0.10
N ILE A 135 10.22 4.65 -0.52
CA ILE A 135 9.32 3.67 -1.13
C ILE A 135 8.33 3.09 -0.11
N LEU A 136 8.74 2.89 1.15
CA LEU A 136 7.81 2.44 2.20
C LEU A 136 6.74 3.49 2.49
N GLU A 137 7.05 4.78 2.39
CA GLU A 137 6.05 5.84 2.52
C GLU A 137 5.05 5.82 1.35
N ASP A 138 5.50 5.58 0.13
CA ASP A 138 4.61 5.40 -1.02
C ASP A 138 3.63 4.21 -0.81
N TYR A 139 4.14 3.09 -0.28
CA TYR A 139 3.30 1.93 0.08
C TYR A 139 2.36 2.23 1.25
N ARG A 140 2.78 3.03 2.24
CA ARG A 140 1.89 3.48 3.33
C ARG A 140 0.72 4.28 2.77
N ILE A 141 1.00 5.20 1.83
CA ILE A 141 -0.03 6.01 1.16
C ILE A 141 -0.96 5.11 0.34
N MET A 142 -0.43 4.11 -0.36
CA MET A 142 -1.23 3.14 -1.10
C MET A 142 -2.19 2.37 -0.17
N LEU A 143 -1.70 1.89 0.97
CA LEU A 143 -2.51 1.22 1.99
C LEU A 143 -3.60 2.15 2.56
N GLN A 144 -3.27 3.41 2.82
CA GLN A 144 -4.24 4.41 3.28
C GLN A 144 -5.36 4.62 2.24
N ASN A 145 -4.99 4.82 0.97
CA ASN A 145 -5.94 5.06 -0.10
C ASN A 145 -6.88 3.86 -0.31
N GLU A 146 -6.34 2.63 -0.24
CA GLU A 146 -7.13 1.41 -0.34
C GLU A 146 -8.13 1.30 0.82
N TYR A 147 -7.68 1.55 2.05
CA TYR A 147 -8.57 1.56 3.22
C TYR A 147 -9.69 2.60 3.08
N GLU A 148 -9.36 3.83 2.68
CA GLU A 148 -10.34 4.92 2.47
C GLU A 148 -11.34 4.56 1.37
N TYR A 149 -10.88 3.95 0.28
CA TYR A 149 -11.74 3.51 -0.80
C TYR A 149 -12.70 2.40 -0.34
N LEU A 150 -12.19 1.35 0.30
CA LEU A 150 -12.98 0.21 0.77
C LEU A 150 -13.99 0.60 1.86
N THR A 151 -13.65 1.59 2.70
CA THR A 151 -14.54 2.11 3.76
C THR A 151 -15.39 3.29 3.31
N SER A 152 -15.33 3.69 2.04
CA SER A 152 -16.20 4.72 1.49
C SER A 152 -17.66 4.26 1.47
N GLU A 153 -18.58 5.21 1.66
CA GLU A 153 -20.03 4.94 1.61
C GLU A 153 -20.43 4.25 0.30
N GLU A 154 -19.86 4.68 -0.82
CA GLU A 154 -20.10 4.08 -2.14
C GLU A 154 -19.76 2.59 -2.14
N MET A 155 -18.56 2.21 -1.68
CA MET A 155 -18.11 0.82 -1.66
C MET A 155 -18.84 -0.05 -0.64
N ILE A 156 -19.25 0.52 0.50
CA ILE A 156 -20.10 -0.17 1.47
C ILE A 156 -21.45 -0.50 0.84
N ILE A 157 -22.08 0.47 0.18
CA ILE A 157 -23.38 0.29 -0.47
C ILE A 157 -23.29 -0.72 -1.62
N GLU A 158 -22.25 -0.64 -2.46
CA GLU A 158 -22.05 -1.60 -3.55
C GLU A 158 -21.90 -3.03 -2.99
N THR A 159 -21.18 -3.21 -1.89
CA THR A 159 -21.02 -4.52 -1.25
C THR A 159 -22.33 -5.03 -0.66
N ILE A 160 -23.10 -4.16 0.00
CA ILE A 160 -24.44 -4.48 0.53
C ILE A 160 -25.37 -4.97 -0.60
N ARG A 161 -25.35 -4.27 -1.74
CA ARG A 161 -26.17 -4.62 -2.91
C ARG A 161 -25.72 -5.91 -3.57
N ALA A 162 -24.42 -6.08 -3.79
CA ALA A 162 -23.86 -7.26 -4.44
C ALA A 162 -24.13 -8.55 -3.65
N ASN A 163 -24.19 -8.47 -2.32
CA ASN A 163 -24.50 -9.60 -1.44
C ASN A 163 -26.01 -9.73 -1.13
N GLU A 164 -26.85 -8.86 -1.69
CA GLU A 164 -28.31 -8.87 -1.48
C GLU A 164 -28.71 -8.88 0.01
N TYR A 165 -27.98 -8.14 0.85
CA TYR A 165 -28.27 -8.12 2.28
C TYR A 165 -29.64 -7.53 2.60
N GLU A 166 -30.32 -8.16 3.56
CA GLU A 166 -31.60 -7.73 4.06
C GLU A 166 -31.47 -7.11 5.45
N PHE A 167 -32.31 -6.11 5.72
CA PHE A 167 -32.25 -5.31 6.93
C PHE A 167 -33.61 -5.20 7.60
N THR A 168 -33.60 -5.08 8.92
CA THR A 168 -34.75 -4.57 9.66
C THR A 168 -35.02 -3.11 9.28
N ALA A 169 -36.24 -2.61 9.53
CA ALA A 169 -36.61 -1.22 9.22
C ALA A 169 -35.67 -0.17 9.86
N ASP A 170 -35.04 -0.50 11.00
CA ASP A 170 -34.09 0.37 11.72
C ASP A 170 -32.63 0.17 11.26
N GLY A 171 -32.40 -0.48 10.10
CA GLY A 171 -31.07 -0.64 9.49
C GLY A 171 -30.17 -1.67 10.16
N ASN A 172 -30.69 -2.60 10.96
CA ASN A 172 -29.88 -3.74 11.44
C ASN A 172 -29.87 -4.85 10.39
N LEU A 173 -28.71 -5.43 10.11
CA LEU A 173 -28.55 -6.64 9.31
C LEU A 173 -29.38 -7.79 9.93
N ALA A 174 -30.12 -8.50 9.09
CA ALA A 174 -31.09 -9.53 9.50
C ALA A 174 -30.48 -10.93 9.72
#